data_AF-A0A434CPH1-F1
#
_entry.id   AF-A0A434CPH1-F1
#
_cell.length_a   1.000
_cell.length_b   1.000
_cell.length_c   1.000
_cell.angle_alpha   90.00
_cell.angle_beta   90.00
_cell.angle_gamma   90.00
#
_symmetry.space_group_name_H-M   'P 1'
#
loop_
_entity.id
_entity.type
_entity.pdbx_description
1 polymer ?
#
loop_
_entity_poly.entity_id
_entity_poly.type
_entity_poly.pdbx_seq_one_letter_code
_entity_poly.pdbx_strand_id
1 'polypeptide(L)'
;MNAAIRLPVEQAYAAELQALSRNDDRQRPAGWSLSPKAVLTYLLGGKADDGTVITPKYVGRRRLMETAVATLATDRALLLLGVPGTAKSWVSEHLAAAIMGDSTMIV
;
A
#
# COMPACT_ATOMS: atom_id res chain seq x y z
N MET A 1 -29.62 5.05 12.15
CA MET A 1 -28.22 5.36 12.49
C MET A 1 -27.36 4.85 11.35
N ASN A 2 -26.93 5.73 10.43
CA ASN A 2 -26.11 5.34 9.28
C ASN A 2 -24.72 4.95 9.79
N ALA A 3 -24.38 3.66 9.73
CA ALA A 3 -23.01 3.20 9.90
C ALA A 3 -22.15 3.94 8.88
N ALA A 4 -21.22 4.77 9.35
CA ALA A 4 -20.35 5.55 8.50
C ALA A 4 -19.62 4.60 7.54
N ILE A 5 -20.01 4.61 6.27
CA ILE A 5 -19.34 3.83 5.23
C ILE A 5 -17.94 4.42 5.12
N ARG A 6 -16.95 3.69 5.60
CA ARG A 6 -15.54 4.03 5.41
C ARG A 6 -15.28 4.00 3.90
N LEU A 7 -14.72 5.09 3.38
CA LEU A 7 -14.34 5.16 1.97
C LEU A 7 -13.28 4.08 1.67
N PRO A 8 -13.32 3.48 0.47
CA PRO A 8 -12.24 2.61 0.00
C PRO A 8 -10.88 3.32 0.08
N VAL A 9 -9.82 2.57 0.34
CA VAL A 9 -8.48 3.13 0.62
C VAL A 9 -7.95 3.94 -0.57
N GLU A 10 -8.17 3.47 -1.79
CA GLU A 10 -7.81 4.17 -3.01
C GLU A 10 -8.51 5.51 -3.17
N GLN A 11 -9.70 5.68 -2.60
CA GLN A 11 -10.42 6.96 -2.58
C GLN A 11 -9.93 7.85 -1.45
N ALA A 12 -9.80 7.30 -0.23
CA ALA A 12 -9.35 8.04 0.94
C ALA A 12 -7.90 8.58 0.79
N TYR A 13 -7.04 7.85 0.07
CA TYR A 13 -5.63 8.19 -0.14
C TYR A 13 -5.29 8.46 -1.61
N ALA A 14 -6.29 8.82 -2.42
CA ALA A 14 -6.13 9.06 -3.86
C ALA A 14 -5.01 10.07 -4.17
N ALA A 15 -4.94 11.17 -3.41
CA ALA A 15 -3.94 12.22 -3.62
C ALA A 15 -2.51 11.69 -3.41
N GLU A 16 -2.28 10.90 -2.37
CA GLU A 16 -0.97 10.33 -2.06
C GLU A 16 -0.56 9.28 -3.10
N LEU A 17 -1.51 8.42 -3.53
CA LEU A 17 -1.27 7.41 -4.55
C LEU A 17 -0.96 8.05 -5.91
N GLN A 18 -1.70 9.09 -6.30
CA GLN A 18 -1.46 9.84 -7.53
C GLN A 18 -0.13 10.57 -7.51
N ALA A 19 0.25 11.19 -6.38
CA ALA A 19 1.54 11.85 -6.25
C ALA A 19 2.69 10.86 -6.45
N LEU A 20 2.57 9.66 -5.87
CA LEU A 20 3.55 8.59 -6.06
C LEU A 20 3.57 8.06 -7.50
N SER A 21 2.42 7.95 -8.17
CA SER A 21 2.37 7.38 -9.52
C SER A 21 2.93 8.31 -10.61
N ARG A 22 2.81 9.63 -10.45
CA ARG A 22 3.17 10.63 -11.48
C ARG A 22 4.61 10.54 -11.96
N ASN A 23 5.53 10.30 -11.04
CA ASN A 23 6.98 10.29 -11.30
C ASN A 23 7.63 8.93 -10.99
N ASP A 24 6.84 7.86 -10.88
CA ASP A 24 7.39 6.53 -10.61
C ASP A 24 7.89 5.87 -11.91
N ASP A 25 9.11 6.19 -12.29
CA ASP A 25 9.82 5.71 -13.49
C ASP A 25 10.45 4.31 -13.33
N ARG A 26 10.24 3.67 -12.20
CA ARG A 26 10.92 2.43 -11.80
C ARG A 26 10.19 1.21 -12.37
N GLN A 27 10.94 0.11 -12.51
CA GLN A 27 10.37 -1.16 -12.98
C GLN A 27 9.22 -1.62 -12.08
N ARG A 28 8.09 -1.96 -12.69
CA ARG A 28 6.89 -2.48 -12.02
C ARG A 28 6.66 -3.94 -12.47
N PRO A 29 6.34 -4.85 -11.55
CA PRO A 29 5.83 -6.17 -11.92
C PRO A 29 4.54 -6.06 -12.76
N ALA A 30 4.20 -7.11 -13.50
CA ALA A 30 3.00 -7.12 -14.32
C ALA A 30 1.73 -6.89 -13.47
N GLY A 31 0.85 -6.00 -13.93
CA GLY A 31 -0.41 -5.66 -13.23
C GLY A 31 -0.26 -4.69 -12.05
N TRP A 32 0.96 -4.26 -11.69
CA TRP A 32 1.17 -3.33 -10.59
C TRP A 32 0.97 -1.86 -11.02
N SER A 33 0.20 -1.13 -10.22
CA SER A 33 -0.04 0.31 -10.36
C SER A 33 1.18 1.15 -9.96
N LEU A 34 1.87 0.76 -8.88
CA LEU A 34 3.07 1.42 -8.35
C LEU A 34 4.27 0.47 -8.35
N SER A 35 5.49 0.98 -8.43
CA SER A 35 6.70 0.19 -8.23
C SER A 35 6.82 -0.28 -6.77
N PRO A 36 7.56 -1.38 -6.50
CA PRO A 36 7.80 -1.85 -5.15
C PRO A 36 8.32 -0.76 -4.19
N LYS A 37 9.16 0.14 -4.70
CA LYS A 37 9.68 1.26 -3.91
C LYS A 37 8.59 2.28 -3.60
N ALA A 38 7.75 2.63 -4.57
CA ALA A 38 6.63 3.54 -4.35
C ALA A 38 5.59 2.95 -3.38
N VAL A 39 5.31 1.65 -3.46
CA VAL A 39 4.47 0.93 -2.47
C VAL A 39 5.06 1.02 -1.06
N LEU A 40 6.37 0.85 -0.90
CA LEU A 40 7.02 0.98 0.40
C LEU A 40 6.94 2.41 0.94
N THR A 41 7.16 3.43 0.10
CA THR A 41 6.98 4.84 0.51
C THR A 41 5.54 5.12 0.92
N TYR A 42 4.56 4.58 0.18
CA TYR A 42 3.15 4.69 0.53
C TYR A 42 2.83 4.12 1.92
N LEU A 43 3.37 2.93 2.25
CA LEU A 43 3.11 2.24 3.51
C LEU A 43 3.87 2.85 4.69
N LEU A 44 5.15 3.14 4.52
CA LEU A 44 6.06 3.55 5.60
C LEU A 44 6.15 5.08 5.77
N GLY A 45 5.50 5.82 4.88
CA GLY A 45 5.59 7.28 4.81
C GLY A 45 6.91 7.76 4.21
N GLY A 46 6.95 9.06 3.90
CA GLY A 46 8.09 9.70 3.25
C GLY A 46 7.64 10.90 2.42
N LYS A 47 8.26 11.06 1.26
CA LYS A 47 7.88 12.08 0.28
C LYS A 47 7.87 11.46 -1.12
N ALA A 48 6.89 11.85 -1.92
CA ALA A 48 6.91 11.60 -3.35
C ALA A 48 7.95 12.51 -4.03
N ASP A 49 8.30 12.17 -5.28
CA ASP A 49 9.33 12.89 -6.03
C ASP A 49 8.91 14.34 -6.37
N ASP A 50 7.60 14.64 -6.35
CA ASP A 50 7.05 16.01 -6.47
C ASP A 50 7.03 16.80 -5.14
N GLY A 51 7.55 16.21 -4.05
CA GLY A 51 7.60 16.81 -2.73
C GLY A 51 6.36 16.58 -1.86
N THR A 52 5.31 15.92 -2.38
CA THR A 52 4.10 15.58 -1.62
C THR A 52 4.46 14.70 -0.43
N VAL A 53 4.01 15.09 0.77
CA VAL A 53 4.24 14.32 2.00
C VAL A 53 3.31 13.11 2.03
N ILE A 54 3.90 11.95 2.27
CA ILE A 54 3.19 10.68 2.35
C ILE A 54 3.08 10.27 3.82
N THR A 55 1.86 10.17 4.32
CA THR A 55 1.59 9.82 5.73
C THR A 55 1.92 8.33 5.94
N PRO A 56 2.56 7.89 7.04
CA PRO A 56 2.77 6.47 7.28
C PRO A 56 1.45 5.73 7.58
N LYS A 57 1.22 4.58 6.95
CA LYS A 57 0.05 3.70 7.15
C LYS A 57 0.42 2.51 8.01
N TYR A 58 1.70 2.16 8.05
CA TYR A 58 2.23 1.12 8.92
C TYR A 58 3.30 1.71 9.84
N VAL A 59 3.07 1.60 11.15
CA VAL A 59 4.04 1.93 12.19
C VAL A 59 4.53 0.63 12.80
N GLY A 60 5.76 0.25 12.47
CA GLY A 60 6.34 -1.01 12.91
C GLY A 60 7.69 -1.30 12.26
N ARG A 61 8.06 -2.59 12.18
CA ARG A 61 9.36 -2.99 11.62
C ARG A 61 9.36 -2.84 10.10
N ARG A 62 10.08 -1.85 9.59
CA ARG A 62 10.30 -1.60 8.14
C ARG A 62 10.61 -2.87 7.34
N ARG A 63 11.53 -3.72 7.85
CA ARG A 63 11.93 -4.98 7.20
C ARG A 63 10.76 -5.93 6.91
N LEU A 64 9.68 -5.90 7.71
CA LEU A 64 8.50 -6.73 7.45
C LEU A 64 7.78 -6.27 6.18
N MET A 65 7.62 -4.96 5.99
CA MET A 65 7.00 -4.42 4.79
C MET A 65 7.88 -4.61 3.56
N GLU A 66 9.20 -4.44 3.70
CA GLU A 66 10.15 -4.74 2.62
C GLU A 66 10.06 -6.20 2.16
N THR A 67 10.02 -7.13 3.11
CA THR A 67 9.89 -8.57 2.82
C THR A 67 8.54 -8.89 2.17
N ALA A 68 7.44 -8.31 2.68
CA ALA A 68 6.10 -8.51 2.13
C ALA A 68 5.99 -8.02 0.68
N VAL A 69 6.44 -6.79 0.40
CA VAL A 69 6.40 -6.19 -0.94
C VAL A 69 7.32 -6.96 -1.90
N ALA A 70 8.53 -7.35 -1.47
CA ALA A 70 9.43 -8.14 -2.29
C ALA A 70 8.85 -9.53 -2.62
N THR A 71 8.14 -10.15 -1.66
CA THR A 71 7.47 -11.45 -1.89
C THR A 71 6.39 -11.32 -2.95
N LEU A 72 5.49 -10.34 -2.81
CA LEU A 72 4.41 -10.09 -3.76
C LEU A 72 4.93 -9.73 -5.15
N ALA A 73 6.09 -9.05 -5.24
CA ALA A 73 6.73 -8.75 -6.51
C ALA A 73 7.26 -9.99 -7.26
N THR A 74 7.28 -11.17 -6.62
CA THR A 74 7.85 -12.43 -7.17
C THR A 74 6.81 -13.50 -7.49
N ASP A 75 5.58 -13.11 -7.84
CA ASP A 75 4.46 -14.02 -8.19
C ASP A 75 4.10 -15.03 -7.07
N ARG A 76 4.37 -14.63 -5.82
CA ARG A 76 4.13 -15.42 -4.61
C ARG A 76 3.03 -14.80 -3.76
N ALA A 77 2.25 -15.65 -3.10
CA ALA A 77 1.25 -15.24 -2.12
C ALA A 77 1.88 -14.78 -0.79
N LEU A 78 1.17 -13.93 -0.06
CA LEU A 78 1.55 -13.42 1.26
C LEU A 78 0.49 -13.79 2.30
N LEU A 79 0.90 -14.36 3.43
CA LEU A 79 0.03 -14.62 4.58
C LEU A 79 0.44 -13.73 5.76
N LEU A 80 -0.46 -12.86 6.21
CA LEU A 80 -0.25 -11.99 7.36
C LEU A 80 -0.77 -12.66 8.65
N LEU A 81 0.12 -13.17 9.49
CA LEU A 81 -0.21 -13.79 10.79
C LEU A 81 0.12 -12.87 11.97
N GLY A 82 -0.71 -12.89 13.01
CA GLY A 82 -0.48 -12.15 14.25
C GLY A 82 -1.71 -12.08 15.15
N VAL A 83 -1.52 -11.68 16.41
CA VAL A 83 -2.60 -11.49 17.38
C VAL A 83 -3.63 -10.45 16.91
N PRO A 84 -4.90 -10.50 17.37
CA PRO A 84 -5.90 -9.47 17.06
C PRO A 84 -5.37 -8.06 17.36
N GLY A 85 -5.71 -7.08 16.50
CA GLY A 85 -5.27 -5.69 16.67
C GLY A 85 -3.92 -5.32 16.02
N THR A 86 -3.22 -6.25 15.35
CA THR A 86 -1.92 -5.97 14.70
C THR A 86 -2.02 -5.37 13.28
N ALA A 87 -3.09 -4.64 12.99
CA ALA A 87 -3.31 -3.96 11.70
C ALA A 87 -3.25 -4.84 10.43
N LYS A 88 -3.50 -6.17 10.52
CA LYS A 88 -3.42 -7.09 9.37
C LYS A 88 -4.34 -6.69 8.22
N SER A 89 -5.64 -6.48 8.51
CA SER A 89 -6.62 -6.07 7.50
C SER A 89 -6.28 -4.70 6.91
N TRP A 90 -5.89 -3.75 7.77
CA TRP A 90 -5.45 -2.41 7.35
C TRP A 90 -4.26 -2.47 6.38
N VAL A 91 -3.21 -3.23 6.70
CA VAL A 91 -2.04 -3.39 5.83
C VAL A 91 -2.43 -4.07 4.51
N SER A 92 -3.32 -5.06 4.55
CA SER A 92 -3.83 -5.73 3.35
C SER A 92 -4.57 -4.75 2.43
N GLU A 93 -5.48 -3.94 2.97
CA GLU A 93 -6.21 -2.89 2.24
C GLU A 93 -5.27 -1.91 1.54
N HIS A 94 -4.25 -1.43 2.25
CA HIS A 94 -3.26 -0.52 1.69
C HIS A 94 -2.35 -1.17 0.66
N LEU A 95 -1.98 -2.44 0.84
CA LEU A 95 -1.22 -3.20 -0.16
C LEU A 95 -2.04 -3.39 -1.44
N ALA A 96 -3.31 -3.79 -1.33
CA ALA A 96 -4.19 -3.96 -2.48
C ALA A 96 -4.40 -2.65 -3.25
N ALA A 97 -4.68 -1.54 -2.55
CA ALA A 97 -4.81 -0.22 -3.16
C ALA A 97 -3.54 0.22 -3.89
N ALA A 98 -2.36 0.06 -3.26
CA ALA A 98 -1.09 0.50 -3.84
C ALA A 98 -0.61 -0.39 -4.99
N ILE A 99 -0.87 -1.70 -4.93
CA ILE A 99 -0.42 -2.67 -5.93
C ILE A 99 -1.41 -2.74 -7.09
N MET A 100 -2.71 -2.93 -6.85
CA MET A 100 -3.69 -3.18 -7.91
C MET A 100 -4.47 -1.93 -8.31
N GLY A 101 -4.41 -0.86 -7.51
CA GLY A 101 -5.25 0.33 -7.71
C GLY A 101 -6.70 0.13 -7.23
N ASP A 102 -7.01 -1.02 -6.65
CA ASP A 102 -8.34 -1.43 -6.20
C ASP A 102 -8.22 -2.20 -4.88
N SER A 103 -8.69 -1.61 -3.77
CA SER A 103 -8.68 -2.26 -2.45
C SER A 103 -9.82 -3.25 -2.23
N THR A 104 -10.78 -3.34 -3.16
CA THR A 104 -11.93 -4.26 -3.06
C THR A 104 -11.59 -5.70 -3.44
N MET A 105 -10.41 -5.92 -4.02
CA MET A 105 -9.90 -7.26 -4.42
C MET A 105 -9.38 -8.11 -3.24
N ILE A 106 -9.72 -7.76 -2.00
CA ILE A 106 -9.34 -8.52 -0.80
C ILE A 106 -10.44 -9.53 -0.50
N VAL A 107 -10.05 -10.81 -0.49
CA VAL A 107 -10.89 -11.94 -0.06
C VAL A 107 -10.34 -12.50 1.24
#